data_AF-A0A9Q4MTI2-F1
#
_entry.id   AF-A0A9Q4MTI2-F1
#
_cell.length_a   1.000
_cell.length_b   1.000
_cell.length_c   1.000
_cell.angle_alpha   90.00
_cell.angle_beta   90.00
_cell.angle_gamma   90.00
#
_symmetry.space_group_name_H-M   'P 1'
#
loop_
_entity.id
_entity.type
_entity.pdbx_description
1 polymer ?
#
loop_
_entity_poly.entity_id
_entity_poly.type
_entity_poly.pdbx_seq_one_letter_code
_entity_poly.pdbx_strand_id
1 'polypeptide(L)' 'LKPWAKAAGISKRFSYHTSRHTFATMMLTLGADLYTVSKLLGHADVKMTQVYAKIINKKKDEAVNLVNGLFH' A
#
# COMPACT_ATOMS: atom_id res chain seq x y z
N LEU A 1 -6.51 11.62 14.15
CA LEU A 1 -5.29 11.61 13.30
C LEU A 1 -4.47 12.90 13.38
N LYS A 2 -5.03 14.09 13.13
CA LYS A 2 -4.28 15.37 13.18
C LYS A 2 -3.43 15.61 14.46
N PRO A 3 -3.94 15.43 15.68
CA PRO A 3 -3.13 15.65 16.89
C PRO A 3 -1.96 14.66 16.99
N TRP A 4 -2.15 13.41 16.56
CA TRP A 4 -1.12 12.36 16.60
C TRP A 4 -0.08 12.58 15.49
N ALA A 5 -0.52 12.99 14.30
CA ALA A 5 0.37 13.38 13.21
C ALA A 5 1.24 14.58 13.61
N LYS A 6 0.66 15.58 14.31
CA LYS A 6 1.41 16.71 14.85
C LYS A 6 2.44 16.26 15.89
N ALA A 7 2.07 15.37 16.81
CA ALA A 7 3.00 14.81 17.80
C ALA A 7 4.14 14.00 17.14
N ALA A 8 3.87 13.33 16.03
CA ALA A 8 4.86 12.59 15.24
C ALA A 8 5.68 13.48 14.28
N GLY A 9 5.51 14.82 14.30
CA GLY A 9 6.23 15.73 13.42
C GLY A 9 5.80 15.70 11.95
N ILE A 10 4.66 15.09 11.62
CA ILE A 10 4.16 14.96 10.25
C ILE A 10 3.40 16.25 9.87
N SER A 11 4.03 17.07 9.03
CA SER A 11 3.44 18.31 8.49
C SER A 11 2.59 18.09 7.24
N LYS A 12 2.72 16.93 6.59
CA LYS A 12 1.99 16.58 5.36
C LYS A 12 0.51 16.36 5.66
N ARG A 13 -0.36 16.71 4.71
CA ARG A 13 -1.82 16.48 4.84
C ARG A 13 -2.10 14.99 5.01
N PHE A 14 -2.51 14.60 6.21
CA PHE A 14 -2.76 13.22 6.60
C PHE A 14 -4.23 13.02 6.93
N SER A 15 -4.86 12.04 6.27
CA SER A 15 -6.28 11.70 6.40
C SER A 15 -6.49 10.21 6.65
N TYR A 16 -7.72 9.84 7.02
CA TYR A 16 -8.11 8.43 7.15
C TYR A 16 -7.96 7.67 5.83
N HIS A 17 -8.29 8.29 4.70
CA HIS A 17 -8.05 7.68 3.39
C HIS A 17 -6.57 7.43 3.14
N THR A 18 -5.70 8.42 3.42
CA THR A 18 -4.24 8.24 3.29
C THR A 18 -3.75 7.07 4.13
N SER A 19 -4.21 6.96 5.38
CA SER A 19 -3.86 5.85 6.28
C SER A 19 -4.29 4.49 5.71
N ARG A 20 -5.50 4.43 5.16
CA ARG A 20 -6.05 3.23 4.49
C ARG A 20 -5.21 2.82 3.29
N HIS A 21 -4.80 3.78 2.46
CA HIS A 21 -3.94 3.51 1.30
C HIS A 21 -2.56 2.97 1.72
N THR A 22 -1.95 3.57 2.75
CA THR A 22 -0.67 3.12 3.28
C THR A 22 -0.76 1.70 3.83
N PHE A 23 -1.79 1.40 4.64
CA PHE A 23 -2.01 0.06 5.17
C PHE A 23 -2.18 -0.99 4.06
N ALA A 24 -3.04 -0.74 3.08
CA ALA A 24 -3.29 -1.65 1.98
C ALA A 24 -2.01 -1.95 1.18
N THR A 25 -1.24 -0.91 0.86
CA THR A 25 0.01 -1.03 0.10
C THR A 25 1.05 -1.82 0.88
N MET A 26 1.21 -1.58 2.18
CA MET A 26 2.17 -2.30 3.02
C MET A 26 1.82 -3.79 3.13
N MET A 27 0.58 -4.11 3.47
CA MET A 27 0.15 -5.51 3.65
C MET A 27 0.36 -6.33 2.37
N LEU A 28 -0.03 -5.78 1.21
CA LEU A 28 0.19 -6.46 -0.07
C LEU A 28 1.68 -6.56 -0.42
N THR A 29 2.49 -5.55 -0.07
CA THR A 29 3.95 -5.59 -0.31
C THR A 29 4.62 -6.67 0.52
N LEU A 30 4.12 -6.89 1.74
CA LEU A 30 4.58 -7.95 2.65
C LEU A 30 4.03 -9.34 2.29
N GLY A 31 3.27 -9.47 1.20
CA GLY A 31 2.80 -10.75 0.68
C GLY A 31 1.43 -11.20 1.18
N ALA A 32 0.69 -10.35 1.91
CA ALA A 32 -0.71 -10.64 2.21
C ALA A 32 -1.53 -10.68 0.91
N ASP A 33 -2.50 -11.60 0.84
CA ASP A 33 -3.37 -11.69 -0.32
C ASP A 33 -4.44 -10.58 -0.35
N LEU A 34 -4.97 -10.33 -1.54
CA LEU A 34 -5.94 -9.26 -1.77
C LEU A 34 -7.23 -9.41 -0.97
N TYR A 35 -7.69 -10.65 -0.76
CA TYR A 35 -8.93 -10.93 -0.05
C TYR A 35 -8.77 -10.63 1.44
N THR A 36 -7.66 -11.08 2.05
CA THR A 36 -7.31 -10.78 3.44
C THR A 36 -7.20 -9.28 3.68
N VAL A 37 -6.48 -8.56 2.82
CA VAL A 37 -6.37 -7.09 2.92
C VAL A 37 -7.74 -6.42 2.79
N SER A 38 -8.59 -6.90 1.89
CA SER A 38 -9.97 -6.39 1.72
C SER A 38 -10.80 -6.52 3.00
N LYS A 39 -10.69 -7.65 3.70
CA LYS A 39 -11.40 -7.89 4.97
C LYS A 39 -10.86 -7.02 6.10
N LEU A 40 -9.54 -6.88 6.21
CA LEU A 40 -8.90 -5.99 7.19
C LEU A 40 -9.29 -4.52 7.00
N LEU A 41 -9.56 -4.11 5.76
CA LEU A 41 -10.02 -2.76 5.42
C LEU A 41 -11.55 -2.57 5.59
N GLY A 42 -12.29 -3.65 5.85
CA GLY A 42 -13.75 -3.62 5.90
C GLY A 42 -14.38 -3.21 4.57
N HIS A 43 -13.76 -3.57 3.44
CA HIS A 43 -14.37 -3.32 2.12
C HIS A 43 -15.50 -4.32 1.86
N ALA A 44 -16.65 -3.79 1.44
CA ALA A 44 -17.82 -4.59 1.07
C ALA A 44 -17.58 -5.41 -0.22
N ASP A 45 -16.74 -4.91 -1.13
CA ASP A 45 -16.34 -5.58 -2.36
C ASP A 45 -14.81 -5.52 -2.52
N VAL A 46 -14.21 -6.66 -2.89
CA VAL A 46 -12.78 -6.79 -3.20
C VAL A 46 -12.36 -5.86 -4.34
N LYS A 47 -13.28 -5.46 -5.24
CA LYS A 47 -13.03 -4.46 -6.28
C LYS A 47 -12.48 -3.15 -5.73
N MET A 48 -12.91 -2.73 -4.54
CA MET A 48 -12.38 -1.53 -3.88
C MET A 48 -10.89 -1.68 -3.53
N THR A 49 -10.45 -2.91 -3.24
CA THR A 49 -9.06 -3.27 -2.90
C THR A 49 -8.20 -3.51 -4.14
N GLN A 50 -8.80 -3.87 -5.28
CA GLN A 50 -8.07 -4.15 -6.54
C GLN A 50 -7.24 -2.97 -7.04
N VAL A 51 -7.60 -1.73 -6.69
CA VAL A 51 -6.81 -0.54 -7.01
C VAL A 51 -5.36 -0.64 -6.52
N TYR A 52 -5.10 -1.37 -5.43
CA TYR A 52 -3.76 -1.55 -4.87
C TYR A 52 -2.94 -2.67 -5.55
N ALA A 53 -3.59 -3.64 -6.19
CA ALA A 53 -2.90 -4.74 -6.87
C ALA A 53 -2.01 -4.23 -8.01
N LYS A 54 -2.46 -3.19 -8.73
CA LYS A 54 -1.69 -2.55 -9.81
C LYS A 54 -0.37 -1.93 -9.32
N ILE A 55 -0.36 -1.41 -8.09
CA ILE A 55 0.82 -0.78 -7.47
C ILE A 55 1.88 -1.84 -7.15
N ILE A 56 1.45 -3.02 -6.68
CA ILE A 56 2.35 -4.13 -6.36
C ILE A 56 3.00 -4.69 -7.61
N ASN A 57 2.23 -4.88 -8.70
CA ASN A 57 2.78 -5.37 -9.96
C ASN A 57 3.88 -4.44 -10.47
N LYS A 58 3.63 -3.13 -10.49
CA LYS A 58 4.66 -2.14 -10.88
C LYS A 58 5.92 -2.23 -10.02
N LYS A 59 5.79 -2.39 -8.70
CA LYS A 59 6.95 -2.55 -7.80
C LYS A 59 7.72 -3.85 -8.04
N LYS A 60 7.02 -4.95 -8.35
CA LYS A 60 7.65 -6.21 -8.72
C LYS A 60 8.43 -6.07 -10.02
N ASP A 61 7.85 -5.41 -11.02
CA ASP A 61 8.51 -5.15 -12.30
C ASP A 61 9.76 -4.29 -12.12
N GLU A 62 9.69 -3.23 -11.30
CA GLU A 62 10.85 -2.41 -10.92
C GLU A 62 11.95 -3.23 -10.22
N ALA A 63 11.59 -4.12 -9.31
CA ALA A 63 12.55 -4.99 -8.62
C ALA A 63 13.25 -5.97 -9.58
N VAL A 64 12.51 -6.57 -10.52
CA VAL A 64 13.08 -7.45 -11.56
C VAL A 64 14.03 -6.66 -12.47
N ASN A 65 13.67 -5.44 -12.85
CA ASN A 65 14.52 -4.59 -13.71
C ASN A 65 15.82 -4.17 -13.02
N LEU A 66 15.80 -3.90 -11.71
CA LEU A 66 17.01 -3.64 -10.93
C LEU A 66 17.99 -4.82 -10.97
N VAL A 67 17.48 -6.04 -10.85
CA VAL A 67 18.29 -7.26 -10.94
C VAL A 67 18.87 -7.42 -12.34
N ASN A 68 18.08 -7.19 -13.39
CA ASN A 68 18.56 -7.24 -14.77
C ASN A 68 19.68 -6.23 -15.06
N GLY A 69 19.62 -5.04 -14.46
CA GLY A 69 20.67 -4.02 -14.59
C GLY A 69 21.94 -4.32 -13.80
N LEU A 70 21.92 -5.27 -12.86
CA LEU A 70 23.08 -5.68 -12.07
C LEU A 70 23.94 -6.73 -12.80
N PHE A 71 23.36 -7.41 -13.79
CA PHE A 71 23.99 -8.49 -14.55
C PHE A 71 24.43 -8.06 -15.97
N HIS A 72 24.33 -6.78 -16.29
CA HIS A 72 24.95 -6.13 -17.45
C HIS A 72 26.00 -5.13 -16.98
#